data_AF-A0A1D2R755-F1
#
_entry.id   AF-A0A1D2R755-F1
#
_cell.length_a   1.000
_cell.length_b   1.000
_cell.length_c   1.000
_cell.angle_alpha   90.00
_cell.angle_beta   90.00
_cell.angle_gamma   90.00
#
_symmetry.space_group_name_H-M   'P 1'
#
loop_
_entity.id
_entity.type
_entity.pdbx_description
1 polymer ?
#
loop_
_entity_poly.entity_id
_entity_poly.type
_entity_poly.pdbx_seq_one_letter_code
_entity_poly.pdbx_strand_id
1 'polypeptide(L)'
;MEIEPLFNWNDVPGNDSERLIKFLKDNLKIEWVENAEIRKTNDGKTITITKDSNSLAFKLNQKKRKAILEISGGKTHEYILEEENGKIKIYEIVKPSNPVIEEYLKKWDSLENYVQQERSLKKLFTETYKSNVEMEDVLIKVCSLNDFYSTNIFYPFIVAKHIVKLKIDDGLKKNEEKLVNDIAKIEVPWFNWNDVPGNDSKQLVDYLVKGLKRGWAKTAEIKKNDDDKIIMVTNEKNKIIFKLNENTVSLEINGKKFHEYIFKKEGGNLKIYKERNLYSFATKYCSHHKPEDYPIYDSFVEKLLLHFKREDTFYEFRKSDLKKYSAYKNILREFKKFYGLKPIFPTIRY
;
A
#
# COMPACT_ATOMS: atom_id res chain seq x y z
N MET A 1 5.95 -7.16 -6.55
CA MET A 1 5.51 -8.57 -6.53
C MET A 1 4.23 -8.66 -5.72
N GLU A 2 3.09 -8.88 -6.37
CA GLU A 2 1.92 -9.35 -5.61
C GLU A 2 2.14 -10.85 -5.38
N ILE A 3 2.24 -11.27 -4.12
CA ILE A 3 2.14 -12.71 -3.81
C ILE A 3 0.78 -13.13 -4.33
N GLU A 4 0.72 -14.18 -5.14
CA GLU A 4 -0.58 -14.67 -5.58
C GLU A 4 -1.33 -15.31 -4.41
N PRO A 5 -2.64 -15.05 -4.27
CA PRO A 5 -3.43 -15.74 -3.26
C PRO A 5 -3.45 -17.24 -3.53
N LEU A 6 -3.58 -18.05 -2.50
CA LEU A 6 -3.92 -19.46 -2.65
C LEU A 6 -5.25 -19.61 -3.40
N PHE A 7 -6.26 -18.81 -3.02
CA PHE A 7 -7.55 -18.70 -3.70
C PHE A 7 -8.33 -17.49 -3.18
N ASN A 8 -9.31 -17.03 -3.97
CA ASN A 8 -10.32 -16.06 -3.56
C ASN A 8 -11.47 -16.79 -2.87
N TRP A 9 -11.65 -16.50 -1.58
CA TRP A 9 -12.71 -17.06 -0.76
C TRP A 9 -14.09 -16.83 -1.37
N ASN A 10 -14.36 -15.64 -1.90
CA ASN A 10 -15.68 -15.31 -2.44
C ASN A 10 -16.03 -16.17 -3.66
N ASP A 11 -15.02 -16.61 -4.41
CA ASP A 11 -15.19 -17.33 -5.66
C ASP A 11 -15.11 -18.88 -5.47
N VAL A 12 -15.26 -19.38 -4.23
CA VAL A 12 -15.32 -20.80 -3.87
C VAL A 12 -16.60 -21.15 -3.08
N PRO A 13 -17.46 -22.09 -3.51
CA PRO A 13 -17.38 -22.81 -4.78
C PRO A 13 -17.60 -21.84 -5.95
N GLY A 14 -16.93 -22.09 -7.07
CA GLY A 14 -16.98 -21.24 -8.27
C GLY A 14 -15.64 -21.23 -9.00
N ASN A 15 -15.28 -20.06 -9.53
CA ASN A 15 -14.11 -19.87 -10.40
C ASN A 15 -12.78 -20.28 -9.74
N ASP A 16 -12.67 -20.21 -8.41
CA ASP A 16 -11.45 -20.56 -7.69
C ASP A 16 -11.50 -21.96 -7.06
N SER A 17 -12.56 -22.75 -7.31
CA SER A 17 -12.68 -24.13 -6.81
C SER A 17 -11.50 -24.99 -7.24
N GLU A 18 -11.14 -24.98 -8.54
CA GLU A 18 -10.04 -25.77 -9.08
C GLU A 18 -8.70 -25.37 -8.47
N ARG A 19 -8.50 -24.06 -8.22
CA ARG A 19 -7.31 -23.52 -7.59
C ARG A 19 -7.16 -24.03 -6.15
N LEU A 20 -8.27 -24.05 -5.39
CA LEU A 20 -8.31 -24.62 -4.05
C LEU A 20 -8.02 -26.14 -4.07
N ILE A 21 -8.65 -26.90 -4.98
CA ILE A 21 -8.42 -28.34 -5.12
C ILE A 21 -6.95 -28.63 -5.45
N LYS A 22 -6.37 -27.89 -6.40
CA LYS A 22 -4.96 -28.02 -6.77
C LYS A 22 -4.05 -27.77 -5.58
N PHE A 23 -4.29 -26.72 -4.80
CA PHE A 23 -3.53 -26.46 -3.57
C PHE A 23 -3.61 -27.62 -2.56
N LEU A 24 -4.80 -28.13 -2.28
CA LEU A 24 -4.98 -29.23 -1.33
C LEU A 24 -4.28 -30.52 -1.79
N LYS A 25 -4.31 -30.80 -3.08
CA LYS A 25 -3.62 -31.95 -3.68
C LYS A 25 -2.10 -31.76 -3.69
N ASP A 26 -1.62 -30.66 -4.28
CA ASP A 26 -0.20 -30.48 -4.58
C ASP A 26 0.61 -30.12 -3.32
N ASN A 27 0.08 -29.25 -2.46
CA ASN A 27 0.79 -28.74 -1.28
C ASN A 27 0.53 -29.61 -0.04
N LEU A 28 -0.71 -30.02 0.20
CA LEU A 28 -1.08 -30.80 1.40
C LEU A 28 -1.16 -32.31 1.17
N LYS A 29 -0.98 -32.77 -0.08
CA LYS A 29 -1.02 -34.20 -0.47
C LYS A 29 -2.35 -34.87 -0.13
N ILE A 30 -3.46 -34.13 -0.25
CA ILE A 30 -4.81 -34.62 0.03
C ILE A 30 -5.47 -35.03 -1.28
N GLU A 31 -5.21 -36.24 -1.77
CA GLU A 31 -5.62 -36.66 -3.12
C GLU A 31 -7.13 -36.82 -3.30
N TRP A 32 -7.88 -37.15 -2.24
CA TRP A 32 -9.32 -37.43 -2.35
C TRP A 32 -10.16 -36.21 -2.75
N VAL A 33 -9.59 -35.00 -2.70
CA VAL A 33 -10.31 -33.74 -2.96
C VAL A 33 -10.67 -33.51 -4.44
N GLU A 34 -10.01 -34.19 -5.39
CA GLU A 34 -10.26 -33.99 -6.84
C GLU A 34 -11.72 -34.20 -7.27
N ASN A 35 -12.41 -35.10 -6.58
CA ASN A 35 -13.80 -35.45 -6.88
C ASN A 35 -14.70 -35.22 -5.66
N ALA A 36 -14.30 -34.29 -4.79
CA ALA A 36 -15.03 -33.97 -3.58
C ALA A 36 -16.08 -32.88 -3.83
N GLU A 37 -17.15 -32.93 -3.06
CA GLU A 37 -18.16 -31.88 -3.08
C GLU A 37 -17.66 -30.68 -2.27
N ILE A 38 -17.71 -29.48 -2.88
CA ILE A 38 -17.35 -28.22 -2.23
C ILE A 38 -18.62 -27.44 -1.92
N ARG A 39 -18.85 -27.11 -0.65
CA ARG A 39 -19.96 -26.28 -0.20
C ARG A 39 -19.47 -25.09 0.62
N LYS A 40 -20.25 -24.02 0.63
CA LYS A 40 -20.06 -22.89 1.54
C LYS A 40 -21.31 -22.70 2.38
N THR A 41 -21.14 -22.42 3.67
CA THR A 41 -22.26 -22.18 4.60
C THR A 41 -23.04 -20.92 4.24
N ASN A 42 -24.31 -20.85 4.65
CA ASN A 42 -25.19 -19.70 4.36
C ASN A 42 -24.66 -18.38 4.92
N ASP A 43 -23.93 -18.42 6.04
CA ASP A 43 -23.27 -17.24 6.61
C ASP A 43 -21.98 -16.84 5.87
N GLY A 44 -21.57 -17.63 4.88
CA GLY A 44 -20.39 -17.44 4.05
C GLY A 44 -19.05 -17.67 4.76
N LYS A 45 -19.06 -18.12 6.03
CA LYS A 45 -17.84 -18.17 6.87
C LYS A 45 -17.11 -19.50 6.83
N THR A 46 -17.73 -20.57 6.35
CA THR A 46 -17.12 -21.89 6.28
C THR A 46 -17.23 -22.45 4.87
N ILE A 47 -16.11 -22.93 4.34
CA ILE A 47 -16.06 -23.76 3.12
C ILE A 47 -15.79 -25.19 3.58
N THR A 48 -16.65 -26.13 3.20
CA THR A 48 -16.51 -27.56 3.51
C THR A 48 -16.24 -28.33 2.24
N ILE A 49 -15.30 -29.26 2.30
CA ILE A 49 -14.98 -30.17 1.20
C ILE A 49 -15.15 -31.59 1.74
N THR A 50 -16.03 -32.36 1.10
CA THR A 50 -16.45 -33.68 1.60
C THR A 50 -16.45 -34.71 0.48
N LYS A 51 -15.96 -35.91 0.78
CA LYS A 51 -16.06 -37.07 -0.10
C LYS A 51 -16.15 -38.34 0.74
N ASP A 52 -17.22 -39.09 0.58
CA ASP A 52 -17.50 -40.31 1.36
C ASP A 52 -17.43 -40.02 2.87
N SER A 53 -16.51 -40.66 3.59
CA SER A 53 -16.26 -40.44 5.02
C SER A 53 -15.23 -39.33 5.32
N ASN A 54 -14.57 -38.78 4.29
CA ASN A 54 -13.57 -37.74 4.44
C ASN A 54 -14.20 -36.34 4.42
N SER A 55 -13.72 -35.47 5.31
CA SER A 55 -14.12 -34.07 5.33
C SER A 55 -12.98 -33.17 5.76
N LEU A 56 -12.98 -31.96 5.21
CA LEU A 56 -12.19 -30.84 5.71
C LEU A 56 -13.00 -29.56 5.65
N ALA A 57 -12.65 -28.59 6.49
CA ALA A 57 -13.35 -27.32 6.57
C ALA A 57 -12.36 -26.16 6.68
N PHE A 58 -12.50 -25.17 5.80
CA PHE A 58 -11.93 -23.85 6.04
C PHE A 58 -12.93 -22.99 6.80
N LYS A 59 -12.46 -22.27 7.83
CA LYS A 59 -13.26 -21.34 8.63
C LYS A 59 -12.62 -19.95 8.63
N LEU A 60 -13.40 -18.92 8.33
CA LEU A 60 -12.95 -17.54 8.42
C LEU A 60 -12.96 -17.00 9.84
N ASN A 61 -11.87 -16.33 10.18
CA ASN A 61 -11.78 -15.45 11.34
C ASN A 61 -11.36 -14.05 10.90
N GLN A 62 -12.34 -13.25 10.49
CA GLN A 62 -12.11 -11.86 10.04
C GLN A 62 -11.49 -10.97 11.12
N LYS A 63 -11.85 -11.18 12.40
CA LYS A 63 -11.27 -10.42 13.53
C LYS A 63 -9.77 -10.66 13.66
N LYS A 64 -9.34 -11.92 13.53
CA LYS A 64 -7.92 -12.30 13.56
C LYS A 64 -7.23 -12.18 12.19
N ARG A 65 -7.98 -11.90 11.13
CA ARG A 65 -7.54 -11.91 9.72
C ARG A 65 -6.88 -13.23 9.33
N LYS A 66 -7.54 -14.33 9.68
CA LYS A 66 -7.09 -15.69 9.38
C LYS A 66 -8.17 -16.51 8.71
N ALA A 67 -7.77 -17.49 7.91
CA ALA A 67 -8.57 -18.67 7.60
C ALA A 67 -7.91 -19.89 8.24
N ILE A 68 -8.72 -20.77 8.83
CA ILE A 68 -8.25 -21.99 9.51
C ILE A 68 -8.78 -23.17 8.72
N LEU A 69 -7.89 -24.02 8.21
CA LEU A 69 -8.24 -25.32 7.66
C LEU A 69 -8.19 -26.37 8.77
N GLU A 70 -9.29 -27.10 8.94
CA GLU A 70 -9.41 -28.26 9.81
C GLU A 70 -9.56 -29.50 8.92
N ILE A 71 -8.71 -30.51 9.14
CA ILE A 71 -8.72 -31.78 8.41
C ILE A 71 -9.12 -32.90 9.38
N SER A 72 -9.83 -33.93 8.88
CA SER A 72 -10.09 -35.16 9.63
C SER A 72 -8.81 -35.70 10.29
N GLY A 73 -8.86 -35.95 11.60
CA GLY A 73 -7.69 -36.33 12.41
C GLY A 73 -7.10 -35.20 13.27
N GLY A 74 -7.73 -34.03 13.32
CA GLY A 74 -7.39 -32.94 14.26
C GLY A 74 -6.24 -32.03 13.82
N LYS A 75 -5.69 -32.25 12.61
CA LYS A 75 -4.67 -31.38 12.04
C LYS A 75 -5.29 -30.05 11.60
N THR A 76 -4.69 -28.94 12.01
CA THR A 76 -5.11 -27.60 11.61
C THR A 76 -3.99 -26.84 10.90
N HIS A 77 -4.37 -26.03 9.92
CA HIS A 77 -3.46 -25.12 9.20
C HIS A 77 -4.04 -23.70 9.19
N GLU A 78 -3.19 -22.70 9.29
CA GLU A 78 -3.60 -21.29 9.29
C GLU A 78 -3.08 -20.53 8.07
N TYR A 79 -3.91 -19.61 7.57
CA TYR A 79 -3.64 -18.81 6.38
C TYR A 79 -4.01 -17.34 6.61
N ILE A 80 -3.37 -16.40 5.90
CA ILE A 80 -3.78 -14.98 5.96
C ILE A 80 -5.09 -14.81 5.20
N LEU A 81 -6.01 -14.09 5.83
CA LEU A 81 -7.18 -13.53 5.19
C LEU A 81 -6.93 -12.05 4.90
N GLU A 82 -7.03 -11.65 3.63
CA GLU A 82 -7.03 -10.25 3.22
C GLU A 82 -8.32 -9.89 2.51
N GLU A 83 -8.83 -8.69 2.76
CA GLU A 83 -9.95 -8.12 2.02
C GLU A 83 -9.44 -7.02 1.09
N GLU A 84 -9.58 -7.24 -0.22
CA GLU A 84 -9.11 -6.36 -1.27
C GLU A 84 -10.27 -6.11 -2.24
N ASN A 85 -10.69 -4.85 -2.37
CA ASN A 85 -11.81 -4.45 -3.23
C ASN A 85 -13.12 -5.24 -2.94
N GLY A 86 -13.38 -5.55 -1.67
CA GLY A 86 -14.57 -6.32 -1.24
C GLY A 86 -14.49 -7.83 -1.50
N LYS A 87 -13.35 -8.33 -1.98
CA LYS A 87 -13.06 -9.76 -2.15
C LYS A 87 -12.08 -10.24 -1.08
N ILE A 88 -12.35 -11.41 -0.52
CA ILE A 88 -11.49 -12.04 0.49
C ILE A 88 -10.52 -12.99 -0.23
N LYS A 89 -9.22 -12.72 -0.11
CA LYS A 89 -8.15 -13.55 -0.64
C LYS A 89 -7.44 -14.28 0.49
N ILE A 90 -7.15 -15.56 0.26
CA ILE A 90 -6.43 -16.42 1.22
C ILE A 90 -4.98 -16.56 0.76
N TYR A 91 -4.02 -16.40 1.66
CA TYR A 91 -2.59 -16.54 1.36
C TYR A 91 -1.92 -17.55 2.28
N GLU A 92 -0.99 -18.32 1.71
CA GLU A 92 -0.06 -19.14 2.48
C GLU A 92 0.98 -18.25 3.15
N ILE A 93 1.31 -18.60 4.39
CA ILE A 93 2.41 -17.97 5.11
C ILE A 93 3.43 -19.05 5.38
N VAL A 94 4.55 -18.95 4.68
CA VAL A 94 5.67 -19.81 4.97
C VAL A 94 6.49 -19.15 6.08
N LYS A 95 6.76 -19.90 7.14
CA LYS A 95 7.62 -19.42 8.24
C LYS A 95 9.00 -19.08 7.66
N PRO A 96 9.56 -17.88 7.92
CA PRO A 96 10.81 -17.46 7.33
C PRO A 96 11.95 -18.37 7.77
N SER A 97 12.75 -18.81 6.81
CA SER A 97 13.97 -19.56 7.04
C SER A 97 14.91 -19.38 5.84
N ASN A 98 16.19 -19.68 6.01
CA ASN A 98 17.15 -19.59 4.91
C ASN A 98 16.77 -20.48 3.71
N PRO A 99 16.35 -21.76 3.87
CA PRO A 99 15.89 -22.58 2.75
C PRO A 99 14.69 -21.99 2.00
N VAL A 100 13.72 -21.42 2.73
CA VAL A 100 12.55 -20.77 2.13
C VAL A 100 12.97 -19.53 1.32
N ILE A 101 13.89 -18.73 1.84
CA ILE A 101 14.45 -17.59 1.09
C ILE A 101 15.12 -18.09 -0.19
N GLU A 102 15.95 -19.13 -0.12
CA GLU A 102 16.61 -19.70 -1.30
C GLU A 102 15.61 -20.19 -2.36
N GLU A 103 14.49 -20.78 -1.94
CA GLU A 103 13.40 -21.17 -2.84
C GLU A 103 12.74 -19.96 -3.53
N TYR A 104 12.36 -18.94 -2.76
CA TYR A 104 11.79 -17.71 -3.32
C TYR A 104 12.76 -16.97 -4.23
N LEU A 105 14.06 -17.02 -3.94
CA LEU A 105 15.11 -16.44 -4.78
C LEU A 105 15.25 -17.18 -6.11
N LYS A 106 15.13 -18.52 -6.14
CA LYS A 106 15.08 -19.29 -7.39
C LYS A 106 13.81 -18.97 -8.19
N LYS A 107 12.67 -18.85 -7.51
CA LYS A 107 11.40 -18.45 -8.13
C LYS A 107 11.53 -17.06 -8.75
N TRP A 108 12.12 -16.11 -8.04
CA TRP A 108 12.39 -14.76 -8.54
C TRP A 108 13.19 -14.79 -9.84
N ASP A 109 14.26 -15.59 -9.90
CA ASP A 109 15.11 -15.68 -11.09
C ASP A 109 14.37 -16.20 -12.33
N SER A 110 13.27 -16.96 -12.14
CA SER A 110 12.42 -17.44 -13.23
C SER A 110 11.39 -16.42 -13.74
N LEU A 111 11.21 -15.31 -13.03
CA LEU A 111 10.24 -14.26 -13.38
C LEU A 111 10.85 -13.23 -14.33
N GLU A 112 11.03 -13.62 -15.59
CA GLU A 112 11.77 -12.83 -16.60
C GLU A 112 11.35 -11.35 -16.65
N ASN A 113 10.05 -11.07 -16.71
CA ASN A 113 9.53 -9.70 -16.80
C ASN A 113 9.94 -8.84 -15.59
N TYR A 114 9.77 -9.36 -14.36
CA TYR A 114 10.10 -8.65 -13.14
C TYR A 114 11.61 -8.48 -12.97
N VAL A 115 12.38 -9.51 -13.30
CA VAL A 115 13.85 -9.45 -13.26
C VAL A 115 14.37 -8.37 -14.20
N GLN A 116 13.82 -8.26 -15.42
CA GLN A 116 14.26 -7.25 -16.37
C GLN A 116 13.83 -5.83 -15.97
N GLN A 117 12.65 -5.67 -15.36
CA GLN A 117 12.20 -4.39 -14.79
C GLN A 117 13.16 -3.92 -13.69
N GLU A 118 13.49 -4.78 -12.71
CA GLU A 118 14.41 -4.41 -11.62
C GLU A 118 15.83 -4.14 -12.11
N ARG A 119 16.34 -4.92 -13.08
CA ARG A 119 17.64 -4.64 -13.72
C ARG A 119 17.65 -3.29 -14.44
N SER A 120 16.56 -2.96 -15.13
CA SER A 120 16.42 -1.68 -15.83
C SER A 120 16.40 -0.50 -14.85
N LEU A 121 15.68 -0.61 -13.73
CA LEU A 121 15.70 0.41 -12.68
C LEU A 121 17.07 0.52 -12.02
N LYS A 122 17.73 -0.60 -11.71
CA LYS A 122 19.09 -0.58 -11.17
C LYS A 122 20.03 0.17 -12.10
N LYS A 123 20.02 -0.15 -13.40
CA LYS A 123 20.81 0.58 -14.41
C LYS A 123 20.47 2.07 -14.42
N LEU A 124 19.18 2.41 -14.43
CA LEU A 124 18.70 3.79 -14.44
C LEU A 124 19.24 4.61 -13.25
N PHE A 125 19.17 4.05 -12.04
CA PHE A 125 19.53 4.77 -10.80
C PHE A 125 21.04 4.74 -10.49
N THR A 126 21.77 3.73 -10.96
CA THR A 126 23.18 3.50 -10.56
C THR A 126 24.20 3.69 -11.68
N GLU A 127 23.77 3.69 -12.94
CA GLU A 127 24.64 3.84 -14.11
C GLU A 127 24.28 5.06 -14.95
N THR A 128 23.00 5.18 -15.34
CA THR A 128 22.53 6.22 -16.28
C THR A 128 22.37 7.58 -15.62
N TYR A 129 21.51 7.69 -14.61
CA TYR A 129 21.17 8.94 -13.93
C TYR A 129 21.53 8.81 -12.46
N LYS A 130 22.80 8.95 -12.10
CA LYS A 130 23.27 8.66 -10.73
C LYS A 130 22.80 9.70 -9.70
N SER A 131 22.88 10.98 -10.06
CA SER A 131 22.53 12.12 -9.20
C SER A 131 21.04 12.47 -9.25
N ASN A 132 20.60 13.31 -8.32
CA ASN A 132 19.22 13.79 -8.20
C ASN A 132 19.14 15.32 -8.34
N VAL A 133 19.93 15.87 -9.27
CA VAL A 133 20.09 17.31 -9.50
C VAL A 133 19.29 17.76 -10.72
N GLU A 134 19.50 17.11 -11.87
CA GLU A 134 18.81 17.47 -13.11
C GLU A 134 17.34 17.03 -13.08
N MET A 135 16.45 17.92 -13.52
CA MET A 135 15.01 17.74 -13.40
C MET A 135 14.51 16.60 -14.29
N GLU A 136 15.06 16.50 -15.50
CA GLU A 136 14.74 15.49 -16.52
C GLU A 136 15.13 14.09 -16.04
N ASP A 137 16.33 13.96 -15.48
CA ASP A 137 16.85 12.71 -14.91
C ASP A 137 15.97 12.20 -13.76
N VAL A 138 15.66 13.09 -12.82
CA VAL A 138 14.79 12.75 -11.68
C VAL A 138 13.39 12.42 -12.18
N LEU A 139 12.85 13.15 -13.16
CA LEU A 139 11.54 12.87 -13.72
C LEU A 139 11.47 11.48 -14.37
N ILE A 140 12.47 11.09 -15.16
CA ILE A 140 12.52 9.77 -15.76
C ILE A 140 12.55 8.68 -14.68
N LYS A 141 13.38 8.85 -13.63
CA LYS A 141 13.38 7.93 -12.47
C LYS A 141 12.00 7.80 -11.82
N VAL A 142 11.33 8.93 -11.54
CA VAL A 142 10.00 8.93 -10.93
C VAL A 142 9.01 8.19 -11.82
N CYS A 143 8.98 8.47 -13.12
CA CYS A 143 8.07 7.84 -14.07
C CYS A 143 8.32 6.34 -14.19
N SER A 144 9.57 5.91 -14.41
CA SER A 144 9.93 4.49 -14.53
C SER A 144 9.62 3.72 -13.25
N LEU A 145 9.96 4.29 -12.08
CA LEU A 145 9.67 3.64 -10.80
C LEU A 145 8.17 3.56 -10.52
N ASN A 146 7.42 4.63 -10.85
CA ASN A 146 5.98 4.67 -10.67
C ASN A 146 5.27 3.60 -11.51
N ASP A 147 5.73 3.41 -12.75
CA ASP A 147 5.19 2.42 -13.68
C ASP A 147 5.50 1.00 -13.23
N PHE A 148 6.77 0.66 -13.01
CA PHE A 148 7.17 -0.72 -12.70
C PHE A 148 6.69 -1.22 -11.34
N TYR A 149 6.53 -0.32 -10.36
CA TYR A 149 5.95 -0.66 -9.06
C TYR A 149 4.46 -0.34 -8.94
N SER A 150 3.80 0.11 -10.01
CA SER A 150 2.38 0.49 -10.02
C SER A 150 2.00 1.40 -8.85
N THR A 151 2.84 2.41 -8.55
CA THR A 151 2.67 3.23 -7.32
C THR A 151 1.49 4.18 -7.38
N ASN A 152 0.82 4.30 -8.54
CA ASN A 152 -0.35 5.14 -8.79
C ASN A 152 -0.11 6.61 -8.47
N ILE A 153 1.09 7.12 -8.76
CA ILE A 153 1.40 8.55 -8.67
C ILE A 153 0.85 9.25 -9.92
N PHE A 154 -0.07 10.18 -9.72
CA PHE A 154 -0.72 10.94 -10.80
C PHE A 154 -0.05 12.29 -11.09
N TYR A 155 1.04 12.62 -10.39
CA TYR A 155 1.73 13.90 -10.47
C TYR A 155 3.26 13.72 -10.47
N PRO A 156 3.82 12.91 -11.39
CA PRO A 156 5.24 12.57 -11.40
C PRO A 156 6.16 13.80 -11.46
N PHE A 157 5.77 14.83 -12.24
CA PHE A 157 6.49 16.10 -12.29
C PHE A 157 6.64 16.78 -10.92
N ILE A 158 5.58 16.76 -10.10
CA ILE A 158 5.59 17.39 -8.77
C ILE A 158 6.51 16.61 -7.83
N VAL A 159 6.45 15.27 -7.88
CA VAL A 159 7.33 14.41 -7.08
C VAL A 159 8.80 14.64 -7.48
N ALA A 160 9.09 14.69 -8.77
CA ALA A 160 10.44 14.92 -9.26
C ALA A 160 10.96 16.31 -8.84
N LYS A 161 10.16 17.36 -9.01
CA LYS A 161 10.51 18.72 -8.58
C LYS A 161 10.76 18.80 -7.07
N HIS A 162 9.98 18.07 -6.29
CA HIS A 162 10.17 17.96 -4.85
C HIS A 162 11.51 17.31 -4.51
N ILE A 163 11.85 16.18 -5.14
CA ILE A 163 13.12 15.47 -4.93
C ILE A 163 14.32 16.36 -5.28
N VAL A 164 14.31 17.04 -6.43
CA VAL A 164 15.37 17.97 -6.85
C VAL A 164 15.57 19.08 -5.81
N LYS A 165 14.46 19.67 -5.32
CA LYS A 165 14.51 20.72 -4.29
C LYS A 165 15.15 20.25 -2.99
N LEU A 166 14.99 18.99 -2.61
CA LEU A 166 15.54 18.42 -1.39
C LEU A 166 17.07 18.22 -1.43
N LYS A 167 17.69 18.20 -2.62
CA LYS A 167 19.15 17.99 -2.79
C LYS A 167 19.66 16.75 -2.04
N ILE A 168 19.00 15.62 -2.28
CA ILE A 168 19.13 14.41 -1.44
C ILE A 168 20.46 13.67 -1.55
N ASP A 169 21.29 13.95 -2.56
CA ASP A 169 22.49 13.16 -2.88
C ASP A 169 23.49 13.09 -1.72
N ASP A 170 23.72 14.18 -0.99
CA ASP A 170 24.63 14.16 0.17
C ASP A 170 24.05 13.42 1.36
N GLY A 171 22.74 13.47 1.55
CA GLY A 171 22.06 12.67 2.57
C GLY A 171 22.12 11.17 2.24
N LEU A 172 22.00 10.80 0.96
CA LEU A 172 22.14 9.41 0.50
C LEU A 172 23.56 8.89 0.77
N LYS A 173 24.60 9.68 0.51
CA LYS A 173 25.99 9.31 0.83
C LYS A 173 26.16 9.02 2.33
N LYS A 174 25.50 9.80 3.18
CA LYS A 174 25.54 9.70 4.66
C LYS A 174 24.52 8.73 5.26
N ASN A 175 23.74 8.00 4.46
CA ASN A 175 22.69 7.09 4.94
C ASN A 175 21.64 7.76 5.84
N GLU A 176 21.30 9.01 5.54
CA GLU A 176 20.33 9.76 6.32
C GLU A 176 18.93 9.18 6.16
N GLU A 177 18.40 8.61 7.25
CA GLU A 177 17.08 7.98 7.28
C GLU A 177 15.93 8.98 7.09
N LYS A 178 16.14 10.25 7.45
CA LYS A 178 15.12 11.31 7.32
C LYS A 178 14.69 11.53 5.87
N LEU A 179 15.57 11.26 4.90
CA LEU A 179 15.31 11.44 3.47
C LEU A 179 14.06 10.73 3.01
N VAL A 180 13.78 9.54 3.53
CA VAL A 180 12.56 8.80 3.16
C VAL A 180 11.32 9.59 3.51
N ASN A 181 11.27 10.18 4.71
CA ASN A 181 10.12 10.96 5.14
C ASN A 181 10.03 12.29 4.39
N ASP A 182 11.18 12.91 4.10
CA ASP A 182 11.25 14.17 3.35
C ASP A 182 10.75 13.97 1.91
N ILE A 183 11.19 12.90 1.23
CA ILE A 183 10.71 12.54 -0.12
C ILE A 183 9.23 12.14 -0.09
N ALA A 184 8.79 11.41 0.94
CA ALA A 184 7.43 10.90 1.02
C ALA A 184 6.38 12.02 1.15
N LYS A 185 6.67 13.07 1.91
CA LYS A 185 5.70 14.14 2.19
C LYS A 185 5.78 15.21 1.11
N ILE A 186 4.75 15.26 0.28
CA ILE A 186 4.65 16.23 -0.81
C ILE A 186 3.36 17.04 -0.71
N GLU A 187 3.39 18.20 -1.36
CA GLU A 187 2.22 19.04 -1.58
C GLU A 187 1.77 18.90 -3.02
N VAL A 188 0.51 18.52 -3.23
CA VAL A 188 -0.05 18.42 -4.58
C VAL A 188 -1.19 19.41 -4.76
N PRO A 189 -1.31 20.03 -5.95
CA PRO A 189 -2.42 20.91 -6.25
C PRO A 189 -3.71 20.13 -6.11
N TRP A 190 -4.68 20.76 -5.45
CA TRP A 190 -5.99 20.19 -5.22
C TRP A 190 -7.06 20.89 -6.02
N PHE A 191 -7.29 22.19 -5.87
CA PHE A 191 -8.24 22.94 -6.71
C PHE A 191 -7.90 24.42 -6.69
N ASN A 192 -8.36 25.16 -7.69
CA ASN A 192 -8.30 26.61 -7.73
C ASN A 192 -9.45 27.18 -6.93
N TRP A 193 -9.13 27.93 -5.87
CA TRP A 193 -10.10 28.59 -5.01
C TRP A 193 -11.07 29.44 -5.82
N ASN A 194 -10.55 30.25 -6.75
CA ASN A 194 -11.33 31.17 -7.57
C ASN A 194 -12.36 30.45 -8.46
N ASP A 195 -12.09 29.20 -8.87
CA ASP A 195 -12.96 28.41 -9.74
C ASP A 195 -14.03 27.62 -8.97
N VAL A 196 -14.25 27.95 -7.69
CA VAL A 196 -15.29 27.35 -6.84
C VAL A 196 -16.22 28.43 -6.26
N PRO A 197 -17.56 28.35 -6.46
CA PRO A 197 -18.24 27.40 -7.33
C PRO A 197 -17.90 27.66 -8.81
N GLY A 198 -17.75 26.60 -9.60
CA GLY A 198 -17.38 26.69 -11.01
C GLY A 198 -16.72 25.41 -11.51
N ASN A 199 -15.71 25.57 -12.38
CA ASN A 199 -15.01 24.46 -13.05
C ASN A 199 -14.42 23.44 -12.05
N ASP A 200 -13.96 23.91 -10.90
CA ASP A 200 -13.30 23.06 -9.90
C ASP A 200 -14.26 22.53 -8.82
N SER A 201 -15.55 22.90 -8.86
CA SER A 201 -16.56 22.40 -7.93
C SER A 201 -16.59 20.87 -7.88
N LYS A 202 -16.49 20.20 -9.03
CA LYS A 202 -16.48 18.73 -9.10
C LYS A 202 -15.30 18.14 -8.36
N GLN A 203 -14.12 18.75 -8.46
CA GLN A 203 -12.90 18.27 -7.81
C GLN A 203 -12.96 18.44 -6.28
N LEU A 204 -13.55 19.54 -5.81
CA LEU A 204 -13.86 19.74 -4.39
C LEU A 204 -14.83 18.67 -3.89
N VAL A 205 -15.97 18.47 -4.58
CA VAL A 205 -16.99 17.48 -4.22
C VAL A 205 -16.42 16.06 -4.18
N ASP A 206 -15.64 15.68 -5.20
CA ASP A 206 -15.01 14.35 -5.28
C ASP A 206 -14.13 14.07 -4.06
N TYR A 207 -13.40 15.06 -3.57
CA TYR A 207 -12.61 14.93 -2.35
C TYR A 207 -13.47 14.83 -1.10
N LEU A 208 -14.53 15.63 -0.97
CA LEU A 208 -15.44 15.53 0.17
C LEU A 208 -16.07 14.13 0.24
N VAL A 209 -16.51 13.61 -0.91
CA VAL A 209 -17.13 12.29 -1.02
C VAL A 209 -16.13 11.16 -0.78
N LYS A 210 -15.02 11.12 -1.51
CA LYS A 210 -14.06 10.00 -1.50
C LYS A 210 -13.04 10.12 -0.37
N GLY A 211 -12.50 11.32 -0.18
CA GLY A 211 -11.45 11.62 0.80
C GLY A 211 -11.98 11.73 2.23
N LEU A 212 -13.06 12.48 2.44
CA LEU A 212 -13.66 12.68 3.76
C LEU A 212 -14.87 11.78 4.06
N LYS A 213 -15.22 10.88 3.13
CA LYS A 213 -16.37 9.97 3.24
C LYS A 213 -17.68 10.73 3.52
N ARG A 214 -17.88 11.88 2.86
CA ARG A 214 -19.10 12.71 2.96
C ARG A 214 -19.96 12.52 1.72
N GLY A 215 -20.66 11.39 1.67
CA GLY A 215 -21.48 11.02 0.51
C GLY A 215 -22.53 12.06 0.14
N TRP A 216 -23.06 12.79 1.12
CA TRP A 216 -24.05 13.85 0.93
C TRP A 216 -23.53 15.07 0.16
N ALA A 217 -22.21 15.26 0.08
CA ALA A 217 -21.62 16.40 -0.66
C ALA A 217 -21.93 16.35 -2.17
N LYS A 218 -22.33 15.19 -2.71
CA LYS A 218 -22.76 15.04 -4.11
C LYS A 218 -23.96 15.91 -4.48
N THR A 219 -24.87 16.10 -3.53
CA THR A 219 -26.13 16.84 -3.72
C THR A 219 -26.13 18.13 -2.91
N ALA A 220 -24.96 18.54 -2.40
CA ALA A 220 -24.83 19.74 -1.61
C ALA A 220 -24.79 20.98 -2.50
N GLU A 221 -25.35 22.06 -1.99
CA GLU A 221 -25.17 23.38 -2.57
C GLU A 221 -23.77 23.90 -2.23
N ILE A 222 -23.10 24.50 -3.22
CA ILE A 222 -21.80 25.15 -3.04
C ILE A 222 -21.97 26.64 -3.29
N LYS A 223 -21.69 27.43 -2.26
CA LYS A 223 -21.77 28.90 -2.32
C LYS A 223 -20.47 29.51 -1.86
N LYS A 224 -20.22 30.71 -2.35
CA LYS A 224 -19.16 31.58 -1.88
C LYS A 224 -19.76 32.83 -1.27
N ASN A 225 -19.12 33.38 -0.25
CA ASN A 225 -19.55 34.65 0.32
C ASN A 225 -19.03 35.84 -0.51
N ASP A 226 -19.56 37.02 -0.24
CA ASP A 226 -19.36 38.23 -1.05
C ASP A 226 -17.90 38.71 -1.12
N ASP A 227 -17.09 38.43 -0.08
CA ASP A 227 -15.68 38.81 -0.04
C ASP A 227 -14.72 37.72 -0.58
N ASP A 228 -15.26 36.64 -1.17
CA ASP A 228 -14.50 35.52 -1.73
C ASP A 228 -13.57 34.82 -0.70
N LYS A 229 -13.83 34.96 0.61
CA LYS A 229 -13.01 34.32 1.66
C LYS A 229 -13.59 33.03 2.20
N ILE A 230 -14.85 32.70 1.88
CA ILE A 230 -15.52 31.53 2.43
C ILE A 230 -16.22 30.76 1.31
N ILE A 231 -15.88 29.48 1.18
CA ILE A 231 -16.65 28.50 0.41
C ILE A 231 -17.46 27.67 1.41
N MET A 232 -18.78 27.64 1.22
CA MET A 232 -19.72 26.82 1.98
C MET A 232 -20.25 25.69 1.12
N VAL A 233 -20.19 24.47 1.66
CA VAL A 233 -20.81 23.27 1.08
C VAL A 233 -21.86 22.78 2.05
N THR A 234 -23.14 22.89 1.69
CA THR A 234 -24.26 22.72 2.61
C THR A 234 -25.39 21.87 2.04
N ASN A 235 -26.08 21.16 2.93
CA ASN A 235 -27.44 20.67 2.68
C ASN A 235 -28.30 20.96 3.92
N GLU A 236 -29.54 20.47 3.96
CA GLU A 236 -30.48 20.70 5.06
C GLU A 236 -29.92 20.38 6.46
N LYS A 237 -29.00 19.42 6.59
CA LYS A 237 -28.53 18.89 7.87
C LYS A 237 -27.04 19.07 8.13
N ASN A 238 -26.26 19.40 7.11
CA ASN A 238 -24.79 19.37 7.19
C ASN A 238 -24.18 20.65 6.62
N LYS A 239 -23.07 21.07 7.23
CA LYS A 239 -22.32 22.24 6.82
C LYS A 239 -20.83 21.96 6.83
N ILE A 240 -20.19 22.22 5.69
CA ILE A 240 -18.74 22.27 5.53
C ILE A 240 -18.36 23.68 5.11
N ILE A 241 -17.34 24.23 5.75
CA ILE A 241 -16.84 25.58 5.48
C ILE A 241 -15.36 25.48 5.17
N PHE A 242 -14.93 26.06 4.05
CA PHE A 242 -13.54 26.40 3.81
C PHE A 242 -13.40 27.91 4.00
N LYS A 243 -12.44 28.34 4.81
CA LYS A 243 -12.19 29.75 5.10
C LYS A 243 -10.75 30.10 4.75
N LEU A 244 -10.59 31.11 3.91
CA LEU A 244 -9.31 31.71 3.55
C LEU A 244 -8.80 32.55 4.73
N ASN A 245 -7.61 32.20 5.21
CA ASN A 245 -6.85 32.92 6.22
C ASN A 245 -5.63 33.56 5.53
N GLU A 246 -4.77 34.24 6.29
CA GLU A 246 -3.60 34.95 5.74
C GLU A 246 -2.69 34.05 4.88
N ASN A 247 -2.39 32.84 5.36
CA ASN A 247 -1.45 31.92 4.72
C ASN A 247 -2.02 30.51 4.46
N THR A 248 -3.25 30.25 4.90
CA THR A 248 -3.87 28.91 4.85
C THR A 248 -5.35 28.99 4.50
N VAL A 249 -5.92 27.85 4.16
CA VAL A 249 -7.36 27.62 4.10
C VAL A 249 -7.74 26.63 5.20
N SER A 250 -8.54 27.07 6.17
CA SER A 250 -9.09 26.17 7.19
C SER A 250 -10.34 25.48 6.69
N LEU A 251 -10.43 24.18 6.93
CA LEU A 251 -11.62 23.36 6.71
C LEU A 251 -12.31 23.12 8.05
N GLU A 252 -13.58 23.49 8.14
CA GLU A 252 -14.45 23.25 9.27
C GLU A 252 -15.62 22.34 8.86
N ILE A 253 -15.96 21.40 9.73
CA ILE A 253 -17.11 20.50 9.54
C ILE A 253 -18.01 20.65 10.76
N ASN A 254 -19.26 21.06 10.55
CA ASN A 254 -20.26 21.27 11.61
C ASN A 254 -19.73 22.10 12.78
N GLY A 255 -19.02 23.20 12.48
CA GLY A 255 -18.50 24.16 13.47
C GLY A 255 -17.20 23.74 14.17
N LYS A 256 -16.59 22.61 13.80
CA LYS A 256 -15.30 22.18 14.32
C LYS A 256 -14.22 22.26 13.25
N LYS A 257 -13.11 22.92 13.57
CA LYS A 257 -11.90 22.93 12.73
C LYS A 257 -11.41 21.49 12.54
N PHE A 258 -11.28 21.10 11.28
CA PHE A 258 -10.93 19.74 10.87
C PHE A 258 -9.51 19.67 10.31
N HIS A 259 -9.11 20.62 9.47
CA HIS A 259 -7.79 20.63 8.85
C HIS A 259 -7.39 22.03 8.35
N GLU A 260 -6.10 22.23 8.04
CA GLU A 260 -5.60 23.40 7.34
C GLU A 260 -4.86 23.00 6.07
N TYR A 261 -5.18 23.69 4.99
CA TYR A 261 -4.53 23.55 3.69
C TYR A 261 -3.66 24.77 3.42
N ILE A 262 -2.55 24.56 2.73
CA ILE A 262 -1.76 25.66 2.19
C ILE A 262 -2.30 26.07 0.82
N PHE A 263 -2.07 27.32 0.43
CA PHE A 263 -2.37 27.80 -0.92
C PHE A 263 -1.17 28.53 -1.51
N LYS A 264 -1.10 28.57 -2.84
CA LYS A 264 -0.08 29.33 -3.58
C LYS A 264 -0.78 30.21 -4.62
N LYS A 265 -0.29 31.43 -4.80
CA LYS A 265 -0.75 32.34 -5.86
C LYS A 265 0.01 32.02 -7.14
N GLU A 266 -0.67 31.51 -8.14
CA GLU A 266 -0.10 31.08 -9.42
C GLU A 266 -0.94 31.64 -10.58
N GLY A 267 -0.34 32.47 -11.44
CA GLY A 267 -1.04 33.01 -12.61
C GLY A 267 -2.30 33.84 -12.28
N GLY A 268 -2.33 34.52 -11.13
CA GLY A 268 -3.49 35.27 -10.64
C GLY A 268 -4.52 34.44 -9.86
N ASN A 269 -4.39 33.11 -9.84
CA ASN A 269 -5.30 32.22 -9.13
C ASN A 269 -4.73 31.77 -7.78
N LEU A 270 -5.62 31.59 -6.79
CA LEU A 270 -5.33 30.98 -5.51
C LEU A 270 -5.48 29.45 -5.62
N LYS A 271 -4.37 28.74 -5.75
CA LYS A 271 -4.37 27.29 -5.88
C LYS A 271 -4.20 26.63 -4.52
N ILE A 272 -5.16 25.82 -4.11
CA ILE A 272 -5.14 25.08 -2.85
C ILE A 272 -4.35 23.80 -3.02
N TYR A 273 -3.49 23.50 -2.06
CA TYR A 273 -2.64 22.31 -2.04
C TYR A 273 -3.02 21.41 -0.88
N LYS A 274 -2.85 20.10 -1.08
CA LYS A 274 -3.02 19.09 -0.04
C LYS A 274 -1.76 18.27 0.15
N GLU A 275 -1.52 17.85 1.38
CA GLU A 275 -0.44 16.93 1.68
C GLU A 275 -0.77 15.52 1.16
N ARG A 276 0.22 14.87 0.57
CA ARG A 276 0.20 13.44 0.24
C ARG A 276 1.44 12.80 0.83
N ASN A 277 1.26 11.58 1.34
CA ASN A 277 2.35 10.78 1.87
C ASN A 277 2.60 9.58 0.95
N LEU A 278 3.68 9.66 0.17
CA LEU A 278 4.15 8.66 -0.78
C LEU A 278 5.20 7.71 -0.16
N TYR A 279 5.00 7.29 1.09
CA TYR A 279 5.99 6.52 1.85
C TYR A 279 6.55 5.30 1.12
N SER A 280 5.70 4.47 0.52
CA SER A 280 6.11 3.28 -0.25
C SER A 280 7.03 3.65 -1.41
N PHE A 281 6.66 4.69 -2.18
CA PHE A 281 7.48 5.21 -3.28
C PHE A 281 8.81 5.75 -2.76
N ALA A 282 8.82 6.55 -1.69
CA ALA A 282 10.04 7.12 -1.13
C ALA A 282 11.04 6.04 -0.69
N THR A 283 10.56 4.96 -0.06
CA THR A 283 11.44 3.84 0.32
C THR A 283 12.05 3.16 -0.91
N LYS A 284 11.29 2.96 -1.98
CA LYS A 284 11.77 2.38 -3.24
C LYS A 284 12.78 3.29 -3.93
N TYR A 285 12.49 4.58 -3.98
CA TYR A 285 13.38 5.57 -4.58
C TYR A 285 14.76 5.58 -3.89
N CYS A 286 14.78 5.62 -2.55
CA CYS A 286 16.04 5.52 -1.80
C CYS A 286 16.71 4.14 -1.95
N SER A 287 15.94 3.05 -1.97
CA SER A 287 16.47 1.69 -2.13
C SER A 287 17.18 1.49 -3.46
N HIS A 288 16.65 2.02 -4.56
CA HIS A 288 17.30 1.95 -5.88
C HIS A 288 18.62 2.74 -5.96
N HIS A 289 18.85 3.67 -5.03
CA HIS A 289 20.16 4.30 -4.83
C HIS A 289 21.08 3.47 -3.93
N LYS A 290 20.58 2.98 -2.79
CA LYS A 290 21.37 2.25 -1.78
C LYS A 290 20.52 1.14 -1.13
N PRO A 291 20.42 -0.05 -1.76
CA PRO A 291 19.47 -1.09 -1.36
C PRO A 291 19.75 -1.70 0.02
N GLU A 292 21.02 -1.77 0.40
CA GLU A 292 21.45 -2.34 1.68
C GLU A 292 21.08 -1.46 2.87
N ASP A 293 21.08 -0.14 2.67
CA ASP A 293 20.84 0.86 3.70
C ASP A 293 19.37 1.29 3.80
N TYR A 294 18.67 1.23 2.66
CA TYR A 294 17.30 1.67 2.53
C TYR A 294 16.35 0.52 2.17
N PRO A 295 15.84 -0.24 3.16
CA PRO A 295 14.84 -1.27 2.89
C PRO A 295 13.54 -0.70 2.32
N ILE A 296 12.97 -1.42 1.37
CA ILE A 296 11.68 -1.11 0.73
C ILE A 296 10.55 -1.45 1.67
N TYR A 297 9.64 -0.49 1.86
CA TYR A 297 8.34 -0.72 2.46
C TYR A 297 7.27 -0.90 1.37
N ASP A 298 6.38 -1.87 1.57
CA ASP A 298 5.09 -1.94 0.89
C ASP A 298 3.99 -2.52 1.80
N SER A 299 2.77 -2.61 1.27
CA SER A 299 1.62 -3.13 2.00
C SER A 299 1.77 -4.61 2.34
N PHE A 300 2.49 -5.40 1.54
CA PHE A 300 2.71 -6.81 1.78
C PHE A 300 3.72 -7.05 2.91
N VAL A 301 4.83 -6.30 2.93
CA VAL A 301 5.80 -6.32 4.03
C VAL A 301 5.13 -5.93 5.36
N GLU A 302 4.26 -4.92 5.35
CA GLU A 302 3.46 -4.57 6.54
C GLU A 302 2.60 -5.76 7.01
N LYS A 303 1.89 -6.42 6.09
CA LYS A 303 1.03 -7.56 6.42
C LYS A 303 1.82 -8.70 7.05
N LEU A 304 2.96 -9.08 6.46
CA LEU A 304 3.84 -10.13 6.98
C LEU A 304 4.37 -9.79 8.37
N LEU A 305 4.93 -8.60 8.55
CA LEU A 305 5.49 -8.20 9.85
C LEU A 305 4.41 -8.19 10.94
N LEU A 306 3.20 -7.69 10.64
CA LEU A 306 2.10 -7.72 11.60
C LEU A 306 1.62 -9.13 11.91
N HIS A 307 1.65 -10.04 10.93
CA HIS A 307 1.30 -11.45 11.14
C HIS A 307 2.29 -12.10 12.11
N PHE A 308 3.58 -12.10 11.78
CA PHE A 308 4.60 -12.73 12.60
C PHE A 308 4.75 -12.08 13.97
N LYS A 309 4.43 -10.78 14.09
CA LYS A 309 4.33 -10.12 15.40
C LYS A 309 3.31 -10.83 16.29
N ARG A 310 2.16 -11.23 15.74
CA ARG A 310 1.08 -11.87 16.52
C ARG A 310 1.36 -13.34 16.80
N GLU A 311 1.89 -14.07 15.83
CA GLU A 311 2.11 -15.52 15.95
C GLU A 311 3.34 -15.86 16.78
N ASP A 312 4.47 -15.26 16.43
CA ASP A 312 5.76 -15.62 17.00
C ASP A 312 6.23 -14.60 18.05
N THR A 313 5.55 -13.45 18.19
CA THR A 313 5.93 -12.38 19.15
C THR A 313 7.38 -11.91 19.00
N PHE A 314 7.89 -11.91 17.76
CA PHE A 314 9.32 -11.70 17.49
C PHE A 314 9.86 -10.35 17.98
N TYR A 315 9.02 -9.30 17.99
CA TYR A 315 9.38 -7.95 18.44
C TYR A 315 8.13 -7.12 18.71
N GLU A 316 8.13 -6.31 19.78
CA GLU A 316 6.97 -5.46 20.11
C GLU A 316 7.04 -4.11 19.39
N PHE A 317 6.02 -3.80 18.59
CA PHE A 317 5.88 -2.53 17.88
C PHE A 317 4.42 -2.25 17.52
N ARG A 318 4.09 -0.97 17.29
CA ARG A 318 2.76 -0.56 16.81
C ARG A 318 2.73 -0.56 15.30
N LYS A 319 1.55 -0.76 14.71
CA LYS A 319 1.36 -0.64 13.25
C LYS A 319 1.88 0.70 12.70
N SER A 320 1.68 1.80 13.43
CA SER A 320 2.15 3.13 13.03
C SER A 320 3.68 3.27 13.02
N ASP A 321 4.42 2.41 13.72
CA ASP A 321 5.88 2.45 13.70
C ASP A 321 6.46 1.96 12.37
N LEU A 322 5.72 1.15 11.60
CA LEU A 322 6.11 0.75 10.24
C LEU A 322 6.16 1.94 9.26
N LYS A 323 5.54 3.07 9.61
CA LYS A 323 5.57 4.34 8.85
C LYS A 323 6.60 5.34 9.39
N LYS A 324 7.45 4.92 10.35
CA LYS A 324 8.58 5.69 10.85
C LYS A 324 9.86 4.97 10.44
N TYR A 325 10.60 5.55 9.51
CA TYR A 325 11.66 4.82 8.82
C TYR A 325 12.70 4.15 9.73
N SER A 326 13.16 4.86 10.76
CA SER A 326 14.11 4.31 11.74
C SER A 326 13.54 3.12 12.53
N ALA A 327 12.29 3.24 13.00
CA ALA A 327 11.62 2.15 13.69
C ALA A 327 11.38 0.96 12.75
N TYR A 328 11.00 1.22 11.49
CA TYR A 328 10.82 0.20 10.48
C TYR A 328 12.11 -0.59 10.19
N LYS A 329 13.25 0.09 10.01
CA LYS A 329 14.57 -0.56 9.87
C LYS A 329 14.90 -1.44 11.07
N ASN A 330 14.64 -0.95 12.28
CA ASN A 330 14.85 -1.73 13.50
C ASN A 330 13.95 -2.97 13.54
N ILE A 331 12.66 -2.85 13.21
CA ILE A 331 11.72 -3.97 13.14
C ILE A 331 12.21 -5.05 12.17
N LEU A 332 12.68 -4.66 10.97
CA LEU A 332 13.25 -5.61 10.01
C LEU A 332 14.52 -6.29 10.52
N ARG A 333 15.36 -5.57 11.26
CA ARG A 333 16.56 -6.14 11.88
C ARG A 333 16.19 -7.19 12.93
N GLU A 334 15.27 -6.87 13.83
CA GLU A 334 14.81 -7.80 14.86
C GLU A 334 14.08 -9.00 14.24
N PHE A 335 13.31 -8.79 13.17
CA PHE A 335 12.72 -9.88 12.38
C PHE A 335 13.79 -10.83 11.83
N LYS A 336 14.80 -10.30 11.13
CA LYS A 336 15.90 -11.11 10.57
C LYS A 336 16.64 -11.88 11.67
N LYS A 337 16.90 -11.23 12.81
CA LYS A 337 17.57 -11.83 13.97
C LYS A 337 16.75 -12.98 14.56
N PHE A 338 15.45 -12.77 14.76
CA PHE A 338 14.56 -13.77 15.35
C PHE A 338 14.51 -15.07 14.53
N TYR A 339 14.45 -14.96 13.19
CA TYR A 339 14.42 -16.13 12.30
C TYR A 339 15.80 -16.62 11.84
N GLY A 340 16.89 -16.02 12.32
CA GLY A 340 18.26 -16.40 11.91
C GLY A 340 18.51 -16.26 10.40
N LEU A 341 17.94 -15.23 9.77
CA LEU A 341 18.01 -15.04 8.32
C LEU A 341 19.35 -14.43 7.92
N LYS A 342 20.04 -15.10 7.00
CA LYS A 342 21.31 -14.63 6.45
C LYS A 342 21.10 -13.43 5.52
N PRO A 343 22.08 -12.52 5.41
CA PRO A 343 22.07 -11.52 4.37
C PRO A 343 22.09 -12.18 2.98
N ILE A 344 21.36 -11.61 2.03
CA ILE A 344 21.33 -12.08 0.64
C ILE A 344 22.46 -11.36 -0.13
N PHE A 345 23.47 -12.09 -0.57
CA PHE A 345 24.56 -11.59 -1.43
C PHE A 345 24.58 -12.40 -2.75
N PRO A 346 24.81 -11.79 -3.94
CA PRO A 346 25.04 -10.38 -4.24
C PRO A 346 23.78 -9.62 -4.75
N THR A 347 23.58 -8.44 -4.16
CA THR A 347 22.96 -7.15 -4.60
C THR A 347 22.23 -6.97 -5.95
N ILE A 348 21.50 -7.97 -6.47
CA ILE A 348 20.59 -7.80 -7.63
C ILE A 348 19.13 -8.11 -7.26
N ARG A 349 18.84 -8.46 -6.01
CA ARG A 349 17.53 -8.98 -5.59
C ARG A 349 16.97 -8.06 -4.50
N TYR A 350 15.91 -7.33 -4.83
CA TYR A 350 15.22 -6.37 -3.96
C TYR A 350 14.16 -7.04 -3.08
#